data_AF-A0A7W5ZG85-F1
#
_entry.id   AF-A0A7W5ZG85-F1
#
_cell.length_a   1.000
_cell.length_b   1.000
_cell.length_c   1.000
_cell.angle_alpha   90.00
_cell.angle_beta   90.00
_cell.angle_gamma   90.00
#
_symmetry.space_group_name_H-M   'P 1'
#
loop_
_entity.id
_entity.type
_entity.pdbx_description
1 polymer ?
#
loop_
_entity_poly.entity_id
_entity_poly.type
_entity_poly.pdbx_seq_one_letter_code
_entity_poly.pdbx_strand_id
1 'polypeptide(L)'
;MNRLSRQMLVCLSLVGVSLLPACSTSSVDPATDTSTTKVAFEHATAKPIFDTYCASCHASGKSNYRDWLYDPTDYTTTIKGKISTIYNEVYVKKSMPEGTKLSTTELAVFKAWYDAGYPAK
;
A
#
# COMPACT_ATOMS: atom_id res chain seq x y z
N MET A 1 5.25 4.38 54.54
CA MET A 1 4.22 5.34 54.05
C MET A 1 4.18 5.16 52.52
N ASN A 2 3.17 4.68 51.80
CA ASN A 2 1.81 4.19 52.03
C ASN A 2 1.47 3.14 50.93
N ARG A 3 0.92 1.99 51.37
CA ARG A 3 -0.18 1.14 50.83
C ARG A 3 -0.40 1.14 49.29
N LEU A 4 -0.14 0.05 48.55
CA LEU A 4 -0.86 -1.24 48.50
C LEU A 4 -2.40 -1.11 48.42
N SER A 5 -2.98 -1.35 47.24
CA SER A 5 -4.37 -1.81 47.14
C SER A 5 -4.60 -2.72 45.94
N ARG A 6 -4.78 -4.00 46.26
CA ARG A 6 -5.46 -5.03 45.46
C ARG A 6 -6.87 -4.56 45.11
N GLN A 7 -7.39 -4.98 43.96
CA GLN A 7 -8.70 -5.65 43.91
C GLN A 7 -8.91 -6.38 42.57
N MET A 8 -8.93 -7.71 42.69
CA MET A 8 -9.62 -8.65 41.82
C MET A 8 -11.12 -8.34 41.86
N LEU A 9 -11.80 -8.35 40.71
CA LEU A 9 -13.22 -8.67 40.66
C LEU A 9 -13.51 -9.49 39.39
N VAL A 10 -13.67 -10.79 39.62
CA VAL A 10 -14.18 -11.80 38.68
C VAL A 10 -15.71 -11.68 38.70
N CYS A 11 -16.34 -11.50 37.55
CA CYS A 11 -17.79 -11.69 37.40
C CYS A 11 -18.02 -12.84 36.40
N LEU A 12 -18.30 -13.99 37.00
CA LEU A 12 -18.81 -15.22 36.40
C LEU A 12 -20.33 -15.08 36.26
N SER A 13 -20.88 -15.21 35.07
CA SER A 13 -22.34 -15.34 34.87
C SER A 13 -22.64 -16.45 33.88
N LEU A 14 -23.35 -17.46 34.40
CA LEU A 14 -23.78 -18.70 33.76
C LEU A 14 -25.09 -18.52 32.96
N VAL A 15 -25.15 -19.27 31.85
CA VAL A 15 -26.29 -20.01 31.26
C VAL A 15 -27.43 -19.24 30.58
N GLY A 16 -27.64 -19.62 29.32
CA GLY A 16 -28.91 -19.50 28.58
C GLY A 16 -28.84 -20.22 27.23
N VAL A 17 -29.12 -21.54 27.22
CA VAL A 17 -29.34 -22.32 25.99
C VAL A 17 -30.83 -22.20 25.62
N SER A 18 -31.15 -21.91 24.36
CA SER A 18 -32.49 -22.04 23.80
C SER A 18 -32.40 -22.36 22.29
N LEU A 19 -33.08 -23.42 21.86
CA LEU A 19 -33.11 -23.96 20.50
C LEU A 19 -34.11 -23.23 19.58
N LEU A 20 -33.81 -23.34 18.28
CA LEU A 20 -34.43 -22.88 17.00
C LEU A 20 -35.94 -23.24 16.84
N PRO A 21 -36.74 -22.57 15.96
CA PRO A 21 -36.65 -22.76 14.49
C PRO A 21 -37.02 -21.55 13.60
N ALA A 22 -36.57 -21.57 12.33
CA ALA A 22 -37.41 -21.45 11.12
C ALA A 22 -36.62 -20.87 9.93
N CYS A 23 -36.61 -21.66 8.86
CA CYS A 23 -36.14 -21.29 7.54
C CYS A 23 -37.05 -20.21 6.93
N SER A 24 -36.47 -19.22 6.27
CA SER A 24 -37.09 -18.54 5.13
C SER A 24 -35.99 -18.20 4.14
N THR A 25 -36.00 -18.93 3.04
CA THR A 25 -35.26 -18.61 1.83
C THR A 25 -35.78 -17.28 1.27
N SER A 26 -34.89 -16.30 1.14
CA SER A 26 -35.05 -15.22 0.17
C SER A 26 -33.67 -14.85 -0.33
N SER A 27 -33.40 -15.35 -1.53
CA SER A 27 -32.29 -15.02 -2.39
C SER A 27 -32.26 -13.51 -2.65
N VAL A 28 -31.16 -12.87 -2.27
CA VAL A 28 -30.35 -11.98 -3.10
C VAL A 28 -29.13 -11.63 -2.25
N ASP A 29 -27.99 -12.24 -2.53
CA ASP A 29 -26.73 -11.65 -2.11
C ASP A 29 -26.59 -10.33 -2.88
N PRO A 30 -26.52 -9.14 -2.23
CA PRO A 30 -25.92 -8.01 -2.89
C PRO A 30 -24.43 -8.34 -2.93
N ALA A 31 -23.98 -8.93 -4.03
CA ALA A 31 -22.59 -8.82 -4.43
C ALA A 31 -22.28 -7.33 -4.53
N THR A 32 -21.87 -6.75 -3.41
CA THR A 32 -21.31 -5.42 -3.33
C THR A 32 -19.92 -5.58 -3.91
N ASP A 33 -19.87 -5.58 -5.24
CA ASP A 33 -18.67 -5.32 -6.01
C ASP A 33 -18.18 -3.95 -5.55
N THR A 34 -17.33 -3.95 -4.52
CA THR A 34 -16.51 -2.81 -4.15
C THR A 34 -15.45 -2.72 -5.23
N SER A 35 -15.87 -2.27 -6.43
CA SER A 35 -14.98 -1.89 -7.51
C SER A 35 -14.26 -0.63 -7.04
N THR A 36 -13.24 -0.84 -6.22
CA THR A 36 -12.33 0.21 -5.76
C THR A 36 -11.69 0.76 -7.02
N THR A 37 -12.16 1.92 -7.47
CA THR A 37 -11.61 2.57 -8.65
C THR A 37 -10.15 2.87 -8.36
N LYS A 38 -9.25 2.17 -9.08
CA LYS A 38 -7.82 2.38 -8.93
C LYS A 38 -7.46 3.78 -9.40
N VAL A 39 -6.55 4.43 -8.68
CA VAL A 39 -6.02 5.74 -9.06
C VAL A 39 -4.85 5.51 -10.01
N ALA A 40 -4.91 6.10 -11.20
CA ALA A 40 -3.80 6.05 -12.15
C ALA A 40 -2.71 7.08 -11.80
N PHE A 41 -1.45 6.67 -11.90
CA PHE A 41 -0.26 7.50 -11.80
C PHE A 41 0.01 8.22 -13.13
N GLU A 42 -0.24 9.52 -13.17
CA GLU A 42 -0.13 10.39 -14.34
C GLU A 42 0.68 11.66 -14.05
N HIS A 43 1.50 11.66 -12.98
CA HIS A 43 2.26 12.84 -12.59
C HIS A 43 3.27 13.22 -13.67
N ALA A 44 3.13 14.42 -14.24
CA ALA A 44 3.80 14.82 -15.48
C ALA A 44 5.33 14.67 -15.47
N THR A 45 5.96 14.93 -14.32
CA THR A 45 7.44 14.90 -14.19
C THR A 45 7.98 13.66 -13.51
N ALA A 46 7.16 12.97 -12.71
CA ALA A 46 7.61 11.82 -11.93
C ALA A 46 7.37 10.52 -12.72
N LYS A 47 6.22 10.42 -13.41
CA LYS A 47 5.90 9.27 -14.24
C LYS A 47 6.98 8.92 -15.26
N PRO A 48 7.59 9.88 -16.00
CA PRO A 48 8.69 9.56 -16.90
C PRO A 48 9.87 8.88 -16.21
N ILE A 49 10.22 9.27 -14.98
CA ILE A 49 11.31 8.63 -14.22
C ILE A 49 10.94 7.18 -13.91
N PHE A 50 9.71 6.92 -13.46
CA PHE A 50 9.27 5.55 -13.15
C PHE A 50 9.19 4.68 -14.40
N ASP A 51 8.66 5.21 -15.50
CA ASP A 51 8.55 4.49 -16.77
C ASP A 51 9.93 4.17 -17.36
N THR A 52 10.89 5.11 -17.30
CA THR A 52 12.24 4.91 -17.84
C THR A 52 13.10 4.00 -16.98
N TYR A 53 13.09 4.19 -15.65
CA TYR A 53 14.06 3.54 -14.76
C TYR A 53 13.51 2.38 -13.95
N CYS A 54 12.21 2.36 -13.66
CA CYS A 54 11.60 1.33 -12.81
C CYS A 54 10.93 0.23 -13.63
N ALA A 55 10.21 0.61 -14.70
CA ALA A 55 9.39 -0.34 -15.47
C ALA A 55 10.19 -1.45 -16.15
N SER A 56 11.47 -1.24 -16.44
CA SER A 56 12.34 -2.26 -17.08
C SER A 56 12.46 -3.55 -16.25
N CYS A 57 12.45 -3.43 -14.92
CA CYS A 57 12.59 -4.55 -13.98
C CYS A 57 11.33 -4.81 -13.15
N HIS A 58 10.54 -3.76 -12.86
CA HIS A 58 9.41 -3.83 -11.93
C HIS A 58 8.04 -3.88 -12.60
N ALA A 59 7.91 -3.69 -13.92
CA ALA A 59 6.62 -3.89 -14.59
C ALA A 59 6.22 -5.38 -14.64
N SER A 60 4.92 -5.64 -14.83
CA SER A 60 4.40 -7.01 -14.93
C SER A 60 5.17 -7.84 -15.96
N GLY A 61 5.60 -9.05 -15.55
CA GLY A 61 6.36 -9.97 -16.40
C GLY A 61 7.85 -9.62 -16.59
N LYS A 62 8.39 -8.64 -15.87
CA LYS A 62 9.84 -8.31 -15.90
C LYS A 62 10.64 -9.10 -14.85
N SER A 63 11.95 -8.93 -14.82
CA SER A 63 12.84 -9.75 -13.98
C SER A 63 12.53 -9.69 -12.48
N ASN A 64 12.20 -8.50 -11.95
CA ASN A 64 12.12 -8.24 -10.51
C ASN A 64 10.73 -7.71 -10.05
N TYR A 65 9.68 -7.93 -10.84
CA TYR A 65 8.32 -7.47 -10.51
C TYR A 65 7.74 -8.10 -9.22
N ARG A 66 8.32 -9.20 -8.73
CA ARG A 66 7.91 -9.89 -7.50
C ARG A 66 8.38 -9.19 -6.23
N ASP A 67 9.53 -8.50 -6.28
CA ASP A 67 10.04 -7.73 -5.14
C ASP A 67 9.24 -6.44 -4.98
N TRP A 68 8.90 -5.83 -6.12
CA TRP A 68 7.99 -4.71 -6.22
C TRP A 68 7.39 -4.67 -7.63
N LEU A 69 6.05 -4.62 -7.71
CA LEU A 69 5.33 -4.41 -8.96
C LEU A 69 5.13 -2.90 -9.15
N TYR A 70 5.64 -2.35 -10.25
CA TYR A 70 5.25 -1.04 -10.75
C TYR A 70 4.04 -1.20 -11.68
N ASP A 71 2.89 -0.71 -11.23
CA ASP A 71 1.66 -0.64 -12.03
C ASP A 71 1.11 0.80 -12.00
N PRO A 72 1.28 1.58 -13.08
CA PRO A 72 0.78 2.95 -13.13
C PRO A 72 -0.75 3.02 -13.11
N THR A 73 -1.49 1.93 -13.31
CA THR A 73 -2.95 1.92 -13.18
C THR A 73 -3.42 1.81 -11.73
N ASP A 74 -2.54 1.40 -10.81
CA ASP A 74 -2.80 1.24 -9.37
C ASP A 74 -1.76 1.98 -8.52
N TYR A 75 -1.73 3.31 -8.65
CA TYR A 75 -0.84 4.18 -7.89
C TYR A 75 -0.93 3.93 -6.38
N THR A 76 -2.16 3.79 -5.85
CA THR A 76 -2.39 3.72 -4.40
C THR A 76 -1.71 2.49 -3.79
N THR A 77 -1.86 1.33 -4.41
CA THR A 77 -1.33 0.07 -3.87
C THR A 77 0.14 -0.11 -4.22
N THR A 78 0.50 0.19 -5.47
CA THR A 78 1.80 -0.23 -6.01
C THR A 78 2.89 0.82 -5.82
N ILE A 79 2.57 2.11 -5.90
CA ILE A 79 3.57 3.18 -5.77
C ILE A 79 3.48 3.80 -4.38
N LYS A 80 2.33 4.38 -4.03
CA LYS A 80 2.11 5.02 -2.72
C LYS A 80 2.24 4.01 -1.57
N GLY A 81 1.66 2.82 -1.72
CA GLY A 81 1.75 1.74 -0.72
C GLY A 81 3.18 1.23 -0.49
N LYS A 82 4.12 1.54 -1.38
CA LYS A 82 5.53 1.12 -1.30
C LYS A 82 6.51 2.30 -1.22
N ILE A 83 6.00 3.52 -1.03
CA ILE A 83 6.77 4.74 -1.21
C ILE A 83 8.00 4.85 -0.28
N SER A 84 7.90 4.32 0.94
CA SER A 84 9.03 4.28 1.88
C SER A 84 10.19 3.43 1.35
N THR A 85 9.89 2.28 0.76
CA THR A 85 10.90 1.39 0.17
C THR A 85 11.49 2.03 -1.09
N ILE A 86 10.62 2.54 -1.97
CA ILE A 86 11.05 3.19 -3.22
C ILE A 86 11.99 4.38 -2.92
N TYR A 87 11.61 5.26 -1.99
CA TYR A 87 12.44 6.40 -1.60
C TYR A 87 13.78 5.97 -0.99
N ASN A 88 13.78 4.93 -0.15
CA ASN A 88 15.00 4.43 0.46
C ASN A 88 15.98 3.87 -0.59
N GLU A 89 15.50 3.06 -1.54
CA GLU A 89 16.38 2.48 -2.57
C GLU A 89 16.83 3.52 -3.62
N VAL A 90 15.95 4.45 -4.01
CA VAL A 90 16.26 5.44 -5.07
C VAL A 90 17.08 6.63 -4.53
N TYR A 91 16.69 7.20 -3.39
CA TYR A 91 17.27 8.47 -2.92
C TYR A 91 18.30 8.29 -1.78
N VAL A 92 17.98 7.46 -0.79
CA VAL A 92 18.85 7.26 0.39
C VAL A 92 20.06 6.40 0.01
N LYS A 93 19.81 5.15 -0.40
CA LYS A 93 20.85 4.18 -0.78
C LYS A 93 21.38 4.40 -2.19
N LYS A 94 20.54 4.90 -3.11
CA LYS A 94 20.85 5.03 -4.54
C LYS A 94 21.30 3.69 -5.16
N SER A 95 20.69 2.61 -4.69
CA SER A 95 20.86 1.23 -5.13
C SER A 95 19.99 0.91 -6.35
N MET A 96 18.89 1.66 -6.54
CA MET A 96 17.99 1.52 -7.68
C MET A 96 18.03 2.76 -8.58
N PRO A 97 17.95 2.58 -9.91
CA PRO A 97 17.92 1.31 -10.63
C PRO A 97 19.26 0.56 -10.59
N GLU A 98 19.24 -0.77 -10.65
CA GLU A 98 20.46 -1.57 -10.70
C GLU A 98 21.16 -1.41 -12.07
N GLY A 99 22.50 -1.35 -12.07
CA GLY A 99 23.31 -1.24 -13.31
C GLY A 99 23.31 0.13 -13.99
N THR A 100 22.46 1.06 -13.56
CA THR A 100 22.46 2.45 -14.01
C THR A 100 22.21 3.39 -12.83
N LYS A 101 22.17 4.70 -13.05
CA LYS A 101 21.88 5.70 -12.02
C LYS A 101 21.03 6.81 -12.62
N LEU A 102 20.12 7.33 -11.80
CA LEU A 102 19.50 8.62 -12.10
C LEU A 102 20.59 9.70 -12.05
N SER A 103 20.51 10.65 -12.98
CA SER A 103 21.30 11.88 -12.91
C SER A 103 20.93 12.71 -11.68
N THR A 104 21.77 13.69 -11.34
CA THR A 104 21.48 14.63 -10.25
C THR A 104 20.16 15.38 -10.48
N THR A 105 19.85 15.76 -11.73
CA THR A 105 18.60 16.43 -12.10
C THR A 105 17.39 15.52 -11.88
N GLU A 106 17.48 14.25 -12.29
CA GLU A 106 16.38 13.28 -12.10
C GLU A 106 16.16 12.94 -10.63
N LEU A 107 17.24 12.80 -9.84
CA LEU A 107 17.13 12.64 -8.38
C LEU A 107 16.47 13.86 -7.72
N ALA A 108 16.77 15.07 -8.20
CA ALA A 108 16.11 16.27 -7.70
C ALA A 108 14.61 16.30 -8.04
N VAL A 109 14.23 15.90 -9.26
CA VAL A 109 12.81 15.77 -9.65
C VAL A 109 12.10 14.71 -8.81
N PHE A 110 12.70 13.53 -8.63
CA PHE A 110 12.16 12.47 -7.79
C PHE A 110 11.97 12.94 -6.35
N LYS A 111 12.96 13.63 -5.78
CA LYS A 111 12.86 14.18 -4.43
C LYS A 111 11.80 15.26 -4.32
N ALA A 112 11.72 16.19 -5.28
CA ALA A 112 10.69 17.24 -5.26
C ALA A 112 9.28 16.64 -5.32
N TRP A 113 9.06 15.62 -6.14
CA TRP A 113 7.81 14.88 -6.17
C TRP A 113 7.51 14.21 -4.82
N TYR A 114 8.49 13.53 -4.22
CA TYR A 114 8.32 12.91 -2.89
C TYR A 114 7.98 13.95 -1.81
N ASP A 115 8.73 15.06 -1.75
CA ASP A 115 8.55 16.13 -0.76
C ASP A 115 7.19 16.84 -0.92
N ALA A 116 6.63 16.87 -2.14
CA ALA A 116 5.28 17.36 -2.41
C ALA A 116 4.15 16.40 -1.97
N GLY A 117 4.48 15.32 -1.26
CA GLY A 117 3.52 14.28 -0.87
C GLY A 117 3.25 13.26 -1.97
N TYR A 118 4.22 13.07 -2.87
CA TYR A 118 4.24 12.06 -3.92
C TYR A 118 2.95 11.96 -4.74
N PRO A 119 2.32 13.07 -5.18
CA PRO A 119 0.98 13.06 -5.76
C PRO A 119 0.88 12.17 -7.02
N ALA A 120 -0.31 11.62 -7.25
CA ALA A 120 -0.57 10.75 -8.40
C ALA A 120 -0.70 11.51 -9.73
N LYS A 121 -1.04 12.81 -9.66
CA LYS A 121 -1.30 13.70 -10.79
C LYS A 121 -0.40 14.92 -10.68
#